data_AF-A0A2N1A032-F1
#
_entry.id   AF-A0A2N1A032-F1
#
_cell.length_a   1.000
_cell.length_b   1.000
_cell.length_c   1.000
_cell.angle_alpha   90.00
_cell.angle_beta   90.00
_cell.angle_gamma   90.00
#
_symmetry.space_group_name_H-M   'P 1'
#
loop_
_entity.id
_entity.type
_entity.pdbx_description
1 polymer ?
#
loop_
_entity_poly.entity_id
_entity_poly.type
_entity_poly.pdbx_seq_one_letter_code
_entity_poly.pdbx_strand_id
1 'polypeptide(L)'
;MPNKAGESMKMLPNKFKTLRIQLVIGYFLILFILSIQAVNTYRNINNNKETGIWTKHTLNVIAVGHQLEKELLNMETGLRGYLITGRLNFLVPFEQGKTHFIKVYETTLGLVSDNIEQVRLLEKIRELQVQWLSLAAEPIIVERDKIILGQVTMQDISVLIASETGKQLMDQLRAKLLRFVANEEQLLKQRELMEFNNDAAVQNQIIWGSVLAILIAGILISLTIRAITRPIIEMTDLAKRIASGDLSQKIAQPGSDEIGDLARSINAMVDILNEISDQADAISNGDFSVEVKQKNDHDRLGIALNEMKKQIKDRTLAMQKSEQQMQRANESLQLQNTLKSQVSKITEITQGATHLPAVSDAIISALAKMTESGHGILYISDRKDVSGTAYMTLSLMASYAFDNRKGLLNEITLGEGLVGQCAKEKEQILITNAPEDYVQIYSGLGEKTPLNILVTPIIFEKKVMGVIELASFSAFSNAQREMLSQVTINIGAVFNNILNLEQTKKLLADTQNNSKLQ
;
A
#
# COMPACT_ATOMS: atom_id res chain seq x y z
N MET A 1 -14.46 36.71 42.75
CA MET A 1 -13.08 36.22 42.58
C MET A 1 -13.14 34.76 42.11
N PRO A 2 -12.85 34.45 40.84
CA PRO A 2 -12.78 33.07 40.38
C PRO A 2 -11.34 32.54 40.51
N ASN A 3 -11.26 31.32 41.02
CA ASN A 3 -10.08 30.56 41.39
C ASN A 3 -9.24 30.22 40.15
N LYS A 4 -8.06 30.83 40.03
CA LYS A 4 -7.01 30.44 39.07
C LYS A 4 -6.16 29.33 39.71
N ALA A 5 -6.59 28.08 39.55
CA ALA A 5 -5.76 26.91 39.84
C ALA A 5 -5.83 25.97 38.63
N GLY A 6 -5.07 26.33 37.61
CA GLY A 6 -4.94 25.59 36.35
C GLY A 6 -3.61 25.95 35.67
N GLU A 7 -2.54 26.07 36.46
CA GLU A 7 -1.20 26.31 35.93
C GLU A 7 -0.50 24.99 35.61
N SER A 8 -0.45 24.72 34.30
CA SER A 8 0.69 24.14 33.60
C SER A 8 1.36 22.92 34.24
N MET A 9 0.78 21.75 34.01
CA MET A 9 1.58 20.54 33.88
C MET A 9 2.35 20.65 32.57
N LYS A 10 3.56 21.24 32.62
CA LYS A 10 4.50 21.30 31.49
C LYS A 10 4.68 19.87 30.97
N MET A 11 4.12 19.58 29.80
CA MET A 11 4.47 18.38 29.05
C MET A 11 6.00 18.38 28.88
N LEU A 12 6.65 17.34 29.41
CA LEU A 12 8.06 17.07 29.15
C LEU A 12 8.31 17.16 27.63
N PRO A 13 9.43 17.75 27.20
CA PRO A 13 9.71 17.95 25.78
C PRO A 13 9.58 16.63 25.01
N ASN A 14 8.85 16.68 23.90
CA ASN A 14 8.44 15.55 23.04
C ASN A 14 9.61 14.68 22.50
N LYS A 15 10.86 15.04 22.81
CA LYS A 15 12.07 14.31 22.42
C LYS A 15 12.14 12.91 23.01
N PHE A 16 11.58 12.67 24.21
CA PHE A 16 11.59 11.35 24.88
C PHE A 16 10.61 10.31 24.29
N LYS A 17 9.76 10.69 23.32
CA LYS A 17 8.86 9.76 22.63
C LYS A 17 9.47 9.09 21.38
N THR A 18 10.71 9.43 21.04
CA THR A 18 11.41 8.79 19.94
C THR A 18 11.74 7.34 20.31
N LEU A 19 11.43 6.42 19.40
CA LEU A 19 11.63 4.98 19.60
C LEU A 19 13.10 4.67 19.93
N ARG A 20 14.03 5.42 19.31
CA ARG A 20 15.47 5.31 19.53
C ARG A 20 15.87 5.53 20.99
N ILE A 21 15.34 6.57 21.65
CA ILE A 21 15.70 6.90 23.03
C ILE A 21 15.21 5.80 23.98
N GLN A 22 14.02 5.26 23.77
CA GLN A 22 13.48 4.19 24.61
C GLN A 22 14.31 2.92 24.53
N LEU A 23 14.76 2.53 23.33
CA LEU A 23 15.64 1.36 23.15
C LEU A 23 16.99 1.58 23.80
N VAL A 24 17.61 2.74 23.59
CA VAL A 24 18.92 3.06 24.18
C VAL A 24 18.85 2.99 25.70
N ILE A 25 17.81 3.57 26.31
CA ILE A 25 17.59 3.48 27.76
C ILE A 25 17.44 2.02 28.21
N GLY A 26 16.67 1.21 27.48
CA GLY A 26 16.50 -0.21 27.77
C GLY A 26 17.81 -1.01 27.75
N TYR A 27 18.63 -0.83 26.71
CA TYR A 27 19.94 -1.48 26.61
C TYR A 27 20.92 -1.00 27.69
N PHE A 28 20.96 0.30 27.97
CA PHE A 28 21.79 0.84 29.06
C PHE A 28 21.35 0.29 30.42
N LEU A 29 20.06 0.10 30.64
CA LEU A 29 19.55 -0.47 31.89
C LEU A 29 20.00 -1.93 32.07
N ILE A 30 20.01 -2.76 31.02
CA ILE A 30 20.58 -4.11 31.08
C ILE A 30 22.08 -4.03 31.43
N LEU A 31 22.86 -3.23 30.69
CA LEU A 31 24.31 -3.13 30.91
C LEU A 31 24.64 -2.61 32.32
N PHE A 32 23.84 -1.69 32.83
CA PHE A 32 23.98 -1.16 34.18
C PHE A 32 23.75 -2.25 35.25
N ILE A 33 22.70 -3.06 35.09
CA ILE A 33 22.39 -4.17 36.00
C ILE A 33 23.50 -5.23 35.96
N LEU A 34 23.95 -5.61 34.76
CA LEU A 34 25.06 -6.55 34.60
C LEU A 34 26.36 -6.01 35.22
N SER A 35 26.63 -4.71 35.09
CA SER A 35 27.79 -4.08 35.71
C SER A 35 27.71 -4.11 37.24
N ILE A 36 26.54 -3.82 37.82
CA ILE A 36 26.32 -3.94 39.26
C ILE A 36 26.54 -5.39 39.72
N GLN A 37 26.01 -6.37 38.98
CA GLN A 37 26.19 -7.78 39.29
C GLN A 37 27.68 -8.18 39.24
N ALA A 38 28.41 -7.72 38.23
CA ALA A 38 29.84 -7.99 38.08
C ALA A 38 30.66 -7.36 39.22
N VAL A 39 30.39 -6.10 39.57
CA VAL A 39 31.07 -5.41 40.68
C VAL A 39 30.82 -6.11 42.01
N ASN A 40 29.57 -6.50 42.28
CA ASN A 40 29.26 -7.21 43.52
C ASN A 40 29.91 -8.59 43.58
N THR A 41 29.88 -9.33 42.47
CA THR A 41 30.56 -10.64 42.37
C THR A 41 32.06 -10.48 42.61
N TYR A 42 32.69 -9.48 41.99
CA TYR A 42 34.11 -9.19 42.17
C TYR A 42 34.46 -8.87 43.62
N ARG A 43 33.67 -8.01 44.28
CA ARG A 43 33.86 -7.67 45.70
C ARG A 43 33.79 -8.91 46.59
N ASN A 44 32.80 -9.78 46.37
CA ASN A 44 32.64 -10.99 47.17
C ASN A 44 33.78 -11.99 46.97
N ILE A 45 34.23 -12.20 45.72
CA ILE A 45 35.39 -13.05 45.44
C ILE A 45 36.64 -12.51 46.15
N ASN A 46 36.83 -11.18 46.18
CA ASN A 46 37.98 -10.58 46.84
C ASN A 46 37.92 -10.76 48.37
N ASN A 47 36.75 -10.58 48.99
CA ASN A 47 36.54 -10.82 50.41
C ASN A 47 36.77 -12.30 50.80
N ASN A 48 36.36 -13.25 49.93
CA ASN A 48 36.63 -14.67 50.14
C ASN A 48 38.13 -15.00 50.10
N LYS A 49 38.88 -14.39 49.16
CA LYS A 49 40.33 -14.58 49.09
C LYS A 49 41.05 -14.11 50.36
N GLU A 50 40.68 -12.96 50.90
CA GLU A 50 41.25 -12.47 52.15
C GLU A 50 40.93 -13.40 53.33
N THR A 51 39.69 -13.89 53.41
CA THR A 51 39.26 -14.86 54.43
C THR A 51 40.12 -16.14 54.37
N GLY A 52 40.34 -16.69 53.17
CA GLY A 52 41.19 -17.88 52.98
C GLY A 52 42.66 -17.67 53.39
N ILE A 53 43.23 -16.47 53.17
CA ILE A 53 44.59 -16.14 53.64
C ILE A 53 44.65 -16.20 55.17
N TRP A 54 43.66 -15.63 55.86
CA TRP A 54 43.60 -15.64 57.32
C TRP A 54 43.32 -17.04 57.91
N THR A 55 42.51 -17.85 57.25
CA THR A 55 42.31 -19.27 57.60
C THR A 55 43.65 -20.02 57.57
N LYS A 56 44.43 -19.87 56.50
CA LYS A 56 45.77 -20.48 56.38
C LYS A 56 46.74 -19.95 57.45
N HIS A 57 46.68 -18.65 57.75
CA HIS A 57 47.48 -18.05 58.81
C HIS A 57 47.19 -18.69 60.17
N THR A 58 45.91 -18.78 60.58
CA THR A 58 45.52 -19.40 61.86
C THR A 58 45.91 -20.88 61.93
N LEU A 59 45.80 -21.64 60.83
CA LEU A 59 46.32 -23.02 60.78
C LEU A 59 47.83 -23.11 61.04
N ASN A 60 48.61 -22.16 60.52
CA ASN A 60 50.05 -22.08 60.81
C ASN A 60 50.31 -21.75 62.29
N VAL A 61 49.52 -20.84 62.90
CA VAL A 61 49.63 -20.49 64.33
C VAL A 61 49.34 -21.70 65.23
N ILE A 62 48.28 -22.47 64.91
CA ILE A 62 47.95 -23.72 65.61
C ILE A 62 49.10 -24.72 65.50
N ALA A 63 49.67 -24.89 64.30
CA ALA A 63 50.76 -25.82 64.07
C ALA A 63 52.02 -25.48 64.90
N VAL A 64 52.41 -24.20 64.97
CA VAL A 64 53.55 -23.78 65.81
C VAL A 64 53.22 -23.87 67.31
N GLY A 65 51.96 -23.67 67.70
CA GLY A 65 51.50 -23.90 69.08
C GLY A 65 51.69 -25.36 69.53
N HIS A 66 51.28 -26.32 68.70
CA HIS A 66 51.55 -27.74 68.96
C HIS A 66 53.04 -28.09 68.92
N GLN A 67 53.83 -27.38 68.11
CA GLN A 67 55.27 -27.56 68.10
C GLN A 67 55.92 -27.10 69.41
N LEU A 68 55.47 -25.97 69.99
CA LEU A 68 55.91 -25.54 71.33
C LEU A 68 55.61 -26.59 72.40
N GLU A 69 54.40 -27.15 72.38
CA GLU A 69 54.00 -28.22 73.28
C GLU A 69 54.88 -29.47 73.14
N LYS A 70 55.20 -29.86 71.89
CA LYS A 70 56.09 -30.98 71.60
C LYS A 70 57.50 -30.75 72.16
N GLU A 71 58.08 -29.56 71.99
CA GLU A 71 59.42 -29.28 72.51
C GLU A 71 59.46 -29.25 74.04
N LEU A 72 58.38 -28.82 74.69
CA LEU A 72 58.22 -28.95 76.16
C LEU A 72 58.14 -30.40 76.62
N LEU A 73 57.41 -31.24 75.88
CA LEU A 73 57.35 -32.67 76.18
C LEU A 73 58.72 -33.34 76.00
N ASN A 74 59.48 -32.97 74.96
CA ASN A 74 60.84 -33.44 74.75
C ASN A 74 61.76 -33.03 75.91
N MET A 75 61.66 -31.78 76.36
CA MET A 75 62.38 -31.29 77.54
C MET A 75 62.04 -32.09 78.78
N GLU A 76 60.76 -32.23 79.13
CA GLU A 76 60.36 -32.96 80.31
C GLU A 76 60.76 -34.45 80.24
N THR A 77 60.59 -35.08 79.08
CA THR A 77 60.93 -36.50 78.88
C THR A 77 62.44 -36.72 78.99
N GLY A 78 63.26 -35.84 78.40
CA GLY A 78 64.71 -35.89 78.51
C GLY A 78 65.20 -35.69 79.95
N LEU A 79 64.66 -34.68 80.63
CA LEU A 79 64.97 -34.40 82.04
C LEU A 79 64.62 -35.60 82.94
N ARG A 80 63.42 -36.18 82.78
CA ARG A 80 63.00 -37.37 83.55
C ARG A 80 63.89 -38.58 83.24
N GLY A 81 64.23 -38.81 81.97
CA GLY A 81 65.14 -39.88 81.57
C GLY A 81 66.52 -39.73 82.19
N TYR A 82 67.06 -38.51 82.24
CA TYR A 82 68.35 -38.21 82.87
C TYR A 82 68.29 -38.39 84.39
N LEU A 83 67.25 -37.86 85.02
CA LEU A 83 67.01 -37.98 86.45
C LEU A 83 66.98 -39.45 86.89
N ILE A 84 66.31 -40.33 86.13
CA ILE A 84 66.21 -41.76 86.44
C ILE A 84 67.54 -42.48 86.17
N THR A 85 68.14 -42.27 84.99
CA THR A 85 69.23 -43.14 84.50
C THR A 85 70.64 -42.60 84.79
N GLY A 86 70.79 -41.29 84.99
CA GLY A 86 72.08 -40.60 85.12
C GLY A 86 72.94 -40.59 83.85
N ARG A 87 72.41 -41.01 82.69
CA ARG A 87 73.17 -41.06 81.43
C ARG A 87 72.95 -39.80 80.59
N LEU A 88 74.04 -39.13 80.21
CA LEU A 88 74.01 -37.88 79.42
C LEU A 88 73.21 -37.97 78.12
N ASN A 89 73.13 -39.14 77.48
CA ASN A 89 72.33 -39.32 76.25
C ASN A 89 70.84 -38.98 76.44
N PHE A 90 70.29 -39.11 77.65
CA PHE A 90 68.91 -38.71 77.93
C PHE A 90 68.73 -37.20 78.06
N LEU A 91 69.80 -36.40 78.22
CA LEU A 91 69.72 -34.93 78.16
C LEU A 91 69.69 -34.38 76.74
N VAL A 92 70.02 -35.18 75.71
CA VAL A 92 70.02 -34.71 74.32
C VAL A 92 68.66 -34.14 73.89
N PRO A 93 67.51 -34.82 74.12
CA PRO A 93 66.19 -34.25 73.85
C PRO A 93 65.88 -32.99 74.68
N PHE A 94 66.44 -32.87 75.89
CA PHE A 94 66.26 -31.69 76.74
C PHE A 94 66.99 -30.48 76.19
N GLU A 95 68.28 -30.63 75.85
CA GLU A 95 69.07 -29.55 75.27
C GLU A 95 68.56 -29.16 73.88
N GLN A 96 68.20 -30.12 73.03
CA GLN A 96 67.59 -29.85 71.73
C GLN A 96 66.23 -29.18 71.87
N GLY A 97 65.37 -29.66 72.77
CA GLY A 97 64.06 -29.08 73.05
C GLY A 97 64.18 -27.64 73.53
N LYS A 98 65.15 -27.33 74.41
CA LYS A 98 65.43 -25.97 74.88
C LYS A 98 65.78 -25.03 73.73
N THR A 99 66.69 -25.43 72.84
CA THR A 99 67.08 -24.61 71.67
C THR A 99 65.95 -24.46 70.66
N HIS A 100 65.27 -25.56 70.32
CA HIS A 100 64.15 -25.53 69.36
C HIS A 100 62.96 -24.74 69.89
N PHE A 101 62.65 -24.82 71.18
CA PHE A 101 61.57 -24.06 71.79
C PHE A 101 61.77 -22.55 71.61
N ILE A 102 63.00 -22.04 71.76
CA ILE A 102 63.31 -20.62 71.53
C ILE A 102 63.05 -20.24 70.07
N LYS A 103 63.53 -21.05 69.12
CA LYS A 103 63.32 -20.79 67.68
C LYS A 103 61.85 -20.81 67.28
N VAL A 104 61.08 -21.79 67.81
CA VAL A 104 59.65 -21.89 67.56
C VAL A 104 58.89 -20.75 68.24
N TYR A 105 59.32 -20.33 69.43
CA TYR A 105 58.77 -19.17 70.14
C TYR A 105 58.93 -17.89 69.32
N GLU A 106 60.14 -17.60 68.81
CA GLU A 106 60.39 -16.42 67.97
C GLU A 106 59.54 -16.45 66.68
N THR A 107 59.42 -17.63 66.07
CA THR A 107 58.56 -17.82 64.88
C THR A 107 57.09 -17.57 65.23
N THR A 108 56.62 -18.10 66.35
CA THR A 108 55.25 -17.94 66.83
C THR A 108 54.95 -16.47 67.13
N LEU A 109 55.87 -15.77 67.80
CA LEU A 109 55.75 -14.35 68.13
C LEU A 109 55.64 -13.48 66.88
N GLY A 110 56.40 -13.80 65.83
CA GLY A 110 56.27 -13.14 64.53
C GLY A 110 54.89 -13.35 63.90
N LEU A 111 54.38 -14.57 63.96
CA LEU A 111 53.06 -14.92 63.40
C LEU A 111 51.91 -14.24 64.15
N VAL A 112 51.93 -14.20 65.49
CA VAL A 112 50.81 -13.64 66.29
C VAL A 112 50.95 -12.17 66.64
N SER A 113 51.92 -11.47 66.03
CA SER A 113 52.23 -10.07 66.34
C SER A 113 51.06 -9.10 66.10
N ASP A 114 50.08 -9.51 65.30
CA ASP A 114 48.83 -8.79 65.02
C ASP A 114 47.79 -8.92 66.15
N ASN A 115 47.94 -9.89 67.05
CA ASN A 115 46.97 -10.19 68.11
C ASN A 115 47.58 -10.02 69.51
N ILE A 116 47.24 -8.90 70.16
CA ILE A 116 47.76 -8.51 71.49
C ILE A 116 47.48 -9.59 72.55
N GLU A 117 46.33 -10.24 72.53
CA GLU A 117 45.99 -11.27 73.54
C GLU A 117 46.82 -12.54 73.34
N GLN A 118 47.09 -12.94 72.10
CA GLN A 118 47.96 -14.08 71.80
C GLN A 118 49.43 -13.79 72.14
N VAL A 119 49.90 -12.57 71.89
CA VAL A 119 51.24 -12.13 72.32
C VAL A 119 51.38 -12.24 73.84
N ARG A 120 50.43 -11.71 74.62
CA ARG A 120 50.48 -11.81 76.10
C ARG A 120 50.47 -13.25 76.60
N LEU A 121 49.68 -14.13 75.98
CA LEU A 121 49.67 -15.55 76.33
C LEU A 121 51.02 -16.21 76.04
N LEU A 122 51.61 -15.91 74.88
CA LEU A 122 52.91 -16.42 74.46
C LEU A 122 54.05 -15.91 75.35
N GLU A 123 54.06 -14.62 75.70
CA GLU A 123 54.99 -14.04 76.67
C GLU A 123 54.90 -14.74 78.04
N LYS A 124 53.67 -15.01 78.51
CA LYS A 124 53.48 -15.73 79.78
C LYS A 124 53.96 -17.18 79.70
N ILE A 125 53.78 -17.84 78.55
CA ILE A 125 54.34 -19.18 78.28
C ILE A 125 55.87 -19.12 78.37
N ARG A 126 56.52 -18.10 77.80
CA ARG A 126 57.97 -17.93 77.90
C ARG A 126 58.45 -17.66 79.32
N GLU A 127 57.74 -16.81 80.05
CA GLU A 127 58.04 -16.51 81.46
C GLU A 127 57.98 -17.80 82.31
N LEU A 128 56.91 -18.59 82.17
CA LEU A 128 56.74 -19.87 82.85
C LEU A 128 57.79 -20.90 82.44
N GLN A 129 58.18 -20.92 81.17
CA GLN A 129 59.22 -21.83 80.67
C GLN A 129 60.60 -21.48 81.25
N VAL A 130 60.94 -20.19 81.34
CA VAL A 130 62.19 -19.74 81.97
C VAL A 130 62.18 -20.05 83.47
N GLN A 131 61.05 -19.84 84.15
CA GLN A 131 60.88 -20.22 85.57
C GLN A 131 61.01 -21.73 85.77
N TRP A 132 60.44 -22.54 84.89
CA TRP A 132 60.57 -24.00 84.97
C TRP A 132 62.01 -24.46 84.77
N LEU A 133 62.75 -23.85 83.83
CA LEU A 133 64.17 -24.16 83.65
C LEU A 133 64.98 -23.84 84.90
N SER A 134 64.86 -22.62 85.44
CA SER A 134 65.72 -22.15 86.53
C SER A 134 65.35 -22.68 87.91
N LEU A 135 64.05 -22.93 88.17
CA LEU A 135 63.57 -23.36 89.48
C LEU A 135 63.39 -24.87 89.61
N ALA A 136 63.32 -25.60 88.48
CA ALA A 136 63.12 -27.05 88.49
C ALA A 136 64.19 -27.79 87.67
N ALA A 137 64.29 -27.53 86.36
CA ALA A 137 65.09 -28.38 85.48
C ALA A 137 66.60 -28.30 85.76
N GLU A 138 67.18 -27.10 85.80
CA GLU A 138 68.61 -26.89 86.02
C GLU A 138 69.07 -27.34 87.42
N PRO A 139 68.36 -27.01 88.52
CA PRO A 139 68.70 -27.55 89.84
C PRO A 139 68.68 -29.09 89.89
N ILE A 140 67.70 -29.73 89.23
CA ILE A 140 67.62 -31.19 89.15
C ILE A 140 68.82 -31.78 88.40
N ILE A 141 69.24 -31.17 87.28
CA ILE A 141 70.41 -31.62 86.51
C ILE A 141 71.69 -31.48 87.35
N VAL A 142 71.90 -30.32 87.97
CA VAL A 142 73.09 -30.04 88.80
C VAL A 142 73.18 -30.97 90.00
N GLU A 143 72.08 -31.19 90.73
CA GLU A 143 72.08 -32.14 91.85
C GLU A 143 72.29 -33.58 91.36
N ARG A 144 71.75 -33.94 90.19
CA ARG A 144 71.97 -35.27 89.60
C ARG A 144 73.43 -35.49 89.22
N ASP A 145 74.11 -34.47 88.70
CA ASP A 145 75.54 -34.51 88.40
C ASP A 145 76.39 -34.74 89.67
N LYS A 146 76.03 -34.07 90.79
CA LYS A 146 76.69 -34.27 92.08
C LYS A 146 76.53 -35.69 92.62
N ILE A 147 75.39 -36.35 92.39
CA ILE A 147 75.20 -37.77 92.73
C ILE A 147 76.14 -38.66 91.93
N ILE A 148 76.30 -38.41 90.62
CA ILE A 148 77.24 -39.16 89.76
C ILE A 148 78.67 -39.00 90.27
N LEU A 149 79.02 -37.82 90.79
CA LEU A 149 80.32 -37.52 91.42
C LEU A 149 80.45 -38.02 92.87
N GLY A 150 79.42 -38.65 93.44
CA GLY A 150 79.42 -39.21 94.80
C GLY A 150 79.33 -38.17 95.93
N GLN A 151 78.95 -36.93 95.64
CA GLN A 151 78.92 -35.82 96.60
C GLN A 151 77.61 -35.73 97.39
N VAL A 152 76.52 -36.28 96.84
CA VAL A 152 75.14 -36.14 97.35
C VAL A 152 74.40 -37.47 97.14
N THR A 153 73.32 -37.73 97.86
CA THR A 153 72.52 -38.97 97.72
C THR A 153 71.21 -38.74 96.98
N MET A 154 70.58 -39.81 96.50
CA MET A 154 69.24 -39.74 95.87
C MET A 154 68.16 -39.21 96.83
N GLN A 155 68.38 -39.28 98.15
CA GLN A 155 67.45 -38.76 99.15
C GLN A 155 67.38 -37.22 99.10
N ASP A 156 68.48 -36.55 98.75
CA ASP A 156 68.55 -35.09 98.70
C ASP A 156 67.78 -34.53 97.48
N ILE A 157 67.82 -35.24 96.35
CA ILE A 157 66.98 -34.91 95.17
C ILE A 157 65.50 -35.21 95.43
N SER A 158 65.18 -36.20 96.27
CA SER A 158 63.79 -36.54 96.58
C SER A 158 63.03 -35.38 97.23
N VAL A 159 63.70 -34.53 98.02
CA VAL A 159 63.13 -33.31 98.61
C VAL A 159 62.79 -32.27 97.53
N LEU A 160 63.68 -32.11 96.55
CA LEU A 160 63.49 -31.19 95.43
C LEU A 160 62.30 -31.62 94.55
N ILE A 161 62.17 -32.93 94.30
CA ILE A 161 61.04 -33.51 93.55
C ILE A 161 59.74 -33.44 94.37
N ALA A 162 59.80 -33.70 95.68
CA ALA A 162 58.64 -33.66 96.57
C ALA A 162 58.02 -32.27 96.71
N SER A 163 58.75 -31.20 96.37
CA SER A 163 58.20 -29.83 96.32
C SER A 163 57.11 -29.65 95.26
N GLU A 164 56.96 -30.59 94.32
CA GLU A 164 56.09 -30.53 93.14
C GLU A 164 56.25 -29.27 92.26
N THR A 165 57.22 -28.39 92.54
CA THR A 165 57.41 -27.10 91.86
C THR A 165 57.52 -27.26 90.34
N GLY A 166 58.32 -28.23 89.89
CA GLY A 166 58.47 -28.53 88.46
C GLY A 166 57.20 -29.06 87.81
N LYS A 167 56.39 -29.85 88.52
CA LYS A 167 55.10 -30.38 88.04
C LYS A 167 54.07 -29.26 87.93
N GLN A 168 53.94 -28.42 88.95
CA GLN A 168 53.00 -27.29 88.95
C GLN A 168 53.30 -26.28 87.84
N LEU A 169 54.58 -25.94 87.63
CA LEU A 169 55.00 -25.05 86.55
C LEU A 169 54.72 -25.68 85.16
N MET A 170 54.95 -26.99 84.99
CA MET A 170 54.62 -27.69 83.74
C MET A 170 53.11 -27.75 83.48
N ASP A 171 52.31 -28.01 84.50
CA ASP A 171 50.84 -28.04 84.37
C ASP A 171 50.30 -26.66 84.01
N GLN A 172 50.83 -25.58 84.60
CA GLN A 172 50.50 -24.21 84.22
C GLN A 172 50.93 -23.88 82.78
N LEU A 173 52.12 -24.30 82.38
CA LEU A 173 52.65 -24.08 81.04
C LEU A 173 51.81 -24.79 79.96
N ARG A 174 51.49 -26.07 80.19
CA ARG A 174 50.55 -26.85 79.36
C ARG A 174 49.19 -26.18 79.30
N ALA A 175 48.63 -25.77 80.44
CA ALA A 175 47.33 -25.10 80.47
C ALA A 175 47.31 -23.79 79.69
N LYS A 176 48.42 -23.01 79.69
CA LYS A 176 48.52 -21.79 78.89
C LYS A 176 48.66 -22.07 77.39
N LEU A 177 49.43 -23.09 77.01
CA LEU A 177 49.54 -23.52 75.62
C LEU A 177 48.22 -24.08 75.07
N LEU A 178 47.51 -24.89 75.86
CA LEU A 178 46.18 -25.37 75.51
C LEU A 178 45.21 -24.22 75.27
N ARG A 179 45.25 -23.18 76.11
CA ARG A 179 44.42 -21.97 75.90
C ARG A 179 44.84 -21.19 74.64
N PHE A 180 46.13 -21.08 74.37
CA PHE A 180 46.66 -20.43 73.17
C PHE A 180 46.13 -21.11 71.89
N VAL A 181 46.22 -22.44 71.82
CA VAL A 181 45.73 -23.24 70.68
C VAL A 181 44.21 -23.20 70.60
N ALA A 182 43.49 -23.37 71.72
CA ALA A 182 42.02 -23.37 71.73
C ALA A 182 41.42 -22.04 71.23
N ASN A 183 42.08 -20.91 71.51
CA ASN A 183 41.66 -19.60 70.98
C ASN A 183 41.72 -19.57 69.44
N GLU A 184 42.79 -20.10 68.85
CA GLU A 184 42.94 -20.16 67.40
C GLU A 184 41.98 -21.17 66.75
N GLU A 185 41.76 -22.34 67.38
CA GLU A 185 40.79 -23.33 66.89
C GLU A 185 39.36 -22.77 66.87
N GLN A 186 38.98 -22.01 67.90
CA GLN A 186 37.68 -21.34 67.94
C GLN A 186 37.55 -20.30 66.83
N LEU A 187 38.60 -19.51 66.58
CA LEU A 187 38.63 -18.51 65.51
C LEU A 187 38.57 -19.16 64.12
N LEU A 188 39.27 -20.27 63.93
CA LEU A 188 39.23 -21.08 62.71
C LEU A 188 37.80 -21.55 62.42
N LYS A 189 37.14 -22.14 63.41
CA LYS A 189 35.76 -22.64 63.28
C LYS A 189 34.78 -21.52 62.92
N GLN A 190 34.96 -20.31 63.46
CA GLN A 190 34.16 -19.14 63.09
C GLN A 190 34.37 -18.76 61.62
N ARG A 191 35.62 -18.76 61.14
CA ARG A 191 35.95 -18.43 59.74
C ARG A 191 35.44 -19.47 58.76
N GLU A 192 35.54 -20.76 59.07
CA GLU A 192 34.99 -21.86 58.23
C GLU A 192 33.46 -21.76 58.07
N LEU A 193 32.74 -21.43 59.14
CA LEU A 193 31.29 -21.19 59.08
C LEU A 193 30.94 -19.94 58.24
N MET A 194 31.75 -18.89 58.32
CA MET A 194 31.57 -17.70 57.48
C MET A 194 31.85 -18.01 56.01
N GLU A 195 32.89 -18.79 55.70
CA GLU A 195 33.25 -19.21 54.34
C GLU A 195 32.12 -20.04 53.71
N PHE A 196 31.60 -21.05 54.42
CA PHE A 196 30.48 -21.88 53.95
C PHE A 196 29.21 -21.06 53.64
N ASN A 197 28.83 -20.15 54.55
CA ASN A 197 27.65 -19.31 54.34
C ASN A 197 27.86 -18.30 53.21
N ASN A 198 29.07 -17.75 53.08
CA ASN A 198 29.35 -16.76 52.04
C ASN A 198 29.42 -17.41 50.65
N ASP A 199 29.92 -18.64 50.52
CA ASP A 199 29.92 -19.38 49.25
C ASP A 199 28.51 -19.67 48.74
N ALA A 200 27.61 -20.10 49.63
CA ALA A 200 26.20 -20.30 49.28
C ALA A 200 25.53 -18.97 48.89
N ALA A 201 25.83 -17.87 49.59
CA ALA A 201 25.32 -16.55 49.25
C ALA A 201 25.84 -16.06 47.88
N VAL A 202 27.11 -16.28 47.57
CA VAL A 202 27.72 -15.94 46.27
C VAL A 202 27.07 -16.73 45.14
N GLN A 203 26.89 -18.04 45.30
CA GLN A 203 26.21 -18.87 44.29
C GLN A 203 24.77 -18.40 44.06
N ASN A 204 24.00 -18.19 45.13
CA ASN A 204 22.63 -17.70 45.03
C ASN A 204 22.56 -16.32 44.36
N GLN A 205 23.48 -15.41 44.68
CA GLN A 205 23.54 -14.10 44.05
C GLN A 205 23.81 -14.19 42.54
N ILE A 206 24.71 -15.08 42.11
CA ILE A 206 24.98 -15.30 40.69
C ILE A 206 23.73 -15.83 39.99
N ILE A 207 23.11 -16.89 40.54
CA ILE A 207 21.93 -17.54 39.95
C ILE A 207 20.77 -16.54 39.83
N TRP A 208 20.39 -15.87 40.93
CA TRP A 208 19.28 -14.92 40.91
C TRP A 208 19.57 -13.67 40.09
N GLY A 209 20.82 -13.20 40.07
CA GLY A 209 21.24 -12.10 39.19
C GLY A 209 21.12 -12.47 37.71
N SER A 210 21.53 -13.68 37.32
CA SER A 210 21.40 -14.19 35.95
C SER A 210 19.93 -14.41 35.55
N VAL A 211 19.10 -14.95 36.44
CA VAL A 211 17.65 -15.10 36.19
C VAL A 211 17.00 -13.74 35.97
N LEU A 212 17.31 -12.74 36.81
CA LEU A 212 16.80 -11.39 36.65
C LEU A 212 17.25 -10.76 35.32
N ALA A 213 18.51 -10.93 34.94
CA ALA A 213 19.03 -10.43 33.66
C ALA A 213 18.29 -11.06 32.46
N ILE A 214 18.02 -12.36 32.48
CA ILE A 214 17.27 -13.07 31.42
C ILE A 214 15.82 -12.57 31.37
N LEU A 215 15.16 -12.40 32.51
CA LEU A 215 13.78 -11.89 32.57
C LEU A 215 13.69 -10.48 31.96
N ILE A 216 14.60 -9.58 32.32
CA ILE A 216 14.64 -8.22 31.80
C ILE A 216 14.94 -8.23 30.29
N ALA A 217 15.87 -9.07 29.84
CA ALA A 217 16.15 -9.24 28.42
C ALA A 217 14.91 -9.72 27.64
N GLY A 218 14.18 -10.71 28.17
CA GLY A 218 12.94 -11.22 27.58
C GLY A 218 11.85 -10.13 27.48
N ILE A 219 11.68 -9.33 28.53
CA ILE A 219 10.75 -8.18 28.52
C ILE A 219 11.16 -7.17 27.44
N LEU A 220 12.43 -6.80 27.36
CA LEU A 220 12.93 -5.84 26.37
C LEU A 220 12.82 -6.36 24.93
N ILE A 221 13.07 -7.65 24.70
CA ILE A 221 12.83 -8.31 23.41
C ILE A 221 11.34 -8.23 23.06
N SER A 222 10.44 -8.58 23.98
CA SER A 222 9.00 -8.50 23.75
C SER A 222 8.52 -7.06 23.46
N LEU A 223 9.07 -6.06 24.15
CA LEU A 223 8.75 -4.66 23.90
C LEU A 223 9.26 -4.22 22.52
N THR A 224 10.47 -4.62 22.15
CA THR A 224 11.07 -4.31 20.84
C THR A 224 10.27 -4.91 19.69
N ILE A 225 9.83 -6.17 19.81
CA ILE A 225 8.99 -6.83 18.81
C ILE A 225 7.67 -6.08 18.61
N ARG A 226 7.03 -5.66 19.72
CA ARG A 226 5.76 -4.93 19.68
C ARG A 226 5.90 -3.52 19.15
N ALA A 227 6.97 -2.81 19.51
CA ALA A 227 7.18 -1.41 19.15
C ALA A 227 7.77 -1.23 17.74
N ILE A 228 8.52 -2.20 17.22
CA ILE A 228 9.28 -2.06 15.97
C ILE A 228 8.88 -3.12 14.95
N THR A 229 9.10 -4.38 15.29
CA THR A 229 9.03 -5.48 14.31
C THR A 229 7.62 -5.60 13.75
N ARG A 230 6.59 -5.56 14.61
CA ARG A 230 5.20 -5.72 14.18
C ARG A 230 4.72 -4.56 13.29
N PRO A 231 4.85 -3.27 13.66
CA PRO A 231 4.50 -2.17 12.78
C PRO A 231 5.25 -2.17 11.43
N ILE A 232 6.53 -2.53 11.41
CA ILE A 232 7.30 -2.64 10.16
C ILE A 232 6.74 -3.73 9.25
N ILE A 233 6.38 -4.89 9.81
CA ILE A 233 5.74 -5.97 9.05
C ILE A 233 4.38 -5.50 8.49
N GLU A 234 3.56 -4.82 9.29
CA GLU A 234 2.26 -4.28 8.86
C GLU A 234 2.43 -3.24 7.73
N MET A 235 3.41 -2.34 7.84
CA MET A 235 3.75 -1.38 6.77
C MET A 235 4.26 -2.07 5.51
N THR A 236 5.04 -3.14 5.65
CA THR A 236 5.55 -3.91 4.51
C THR A 236 4.42 -4.66 3.81
N ASP A 237 3.47 -5.23 4.56
CA ASP A 237 2.30 -5.89 3.99
C ASP A 237 1.41 -4.89 3.25
N LEU A 238 1.16 -3.73 3.86
CA LEU A 238 0.40 -2.67 3.21
C LEU A 238 1.09 -2.18 1.92
N ALA A 239 2.41 -1.98 1.93
CA ALA A 239 3.15 -1.61 0.74
C ALA A 239 3.06 -2.67 -0.37
N LYS A 240 3.08 -3.97 -0.03
CA LYS A 240 2.86 -5.05 -1.01
C LYS A 240 1.46 -5.02 -1.60
N ARG A 241 0.44 -4.75 -0.79
CA ARG A 241 -0.95 -4.61 -1.25
C ARG A 241 -1.12 -3.43 -2.20
N ILE A 242 -0.57 -2.27 -1.84
CA ILE A 242 -0.54 -1.09 -2.72
C ILE A 242 0.15 -1.43 -4.04
N ALA A 243 1.29 -2.14 -4.01
CA ALA A 243 2.00 -2.57 -5.21
C ALA A 243 1.17 -3.53 -6.09
N SER A 244 0.25 -4.30 -5.50
CA SER A 244 -0.72 -5.13 -6.24
C SER A 244 -1.99 -4.39 -6.67
N GLY A 245 -2.13 -3.10 -6.34
CA GLY A 245 -3.31 -2.30 -6.68
C GLY A 245 -4.47 -2.35 -5.66
N ASP A 246 -4.30 -3.04 -4.53
CA ASP A 246 -5.29 -3.04 -3.45
C ASP A 246 -5.06 -1.84 -2.52
N LEU A 247 -5.94 -0.84 -2.65
CA LEU A 247 -5.91 0.42 -1.89
C LEU A 247 -7.01 0.49 -0.81
N SER A 248 -7.66 -0.64 -0.51
CA SER A 248 -8.82 -0.70 0.39
C SER A 248 -8.47 -0.64 1.89
N GLN A 249 -7.20 -0.88 2.23
CA GLN A 249 -6.72 -0.98 3.61
C GLN A 249 -5.79 0.17 3.96
N LYS A 250 -5.79 0.54 5.25
CA LYS A 250 -4.89 1.54 5.84
C LYS A 250 -4.47 1.12 7.24
N ILE A 251 -3.42 1.74 7.75
CA ILE A 251 -2.99 1.56 9.14
C ILE A 251 -3.90 2.40 10.03
N ALA A 252 -4.75 1.74 10.82
CA ALA A 252 -5.82 2.39 11.59
C ALA A 252 -5.32 3.31 12.72
N GLN A 253 -4.16 3.02 13.31
CA GLN A 253 -3.60 3.80 14.42
C GLN A 253 -2.08 3.94 14.30
N PRO A 254 -1.59 4.92 13.52
CA PRO A 254 -0.17 5.24 13.48
C PRO A 254 0.33 5.69 14.85
N GLY A 255 1.49 5.18 15.28
CA GLY A 255 2.15 5.63 16.50
C GLY A 255 2.48 7.13 16.48
N SER A 256 2.93 7.67 17.62
CA SER A 256 3.42 9.06 17.70
C SER A 256 4.93 9.18 17.46
N ASP A 257 5.59 8.10 17.09
CA ASP A 257 7.03 7.98 16.88
C ASP A 257 7.38 8.00 15.37
N GLU A 258 8.65 7.77 15.05
CA GLU A 258 9.17 7.77 13.68
C GLU A 258 8.52 6.68 12.80
N ILE A 259 8.13 5.55 13.40
CA ILE A 259 7.38 4.48 12.75
C ILE A 259 5.96 4.96 12.43
N GLY A 260 5.34 5.69 13.35
CA GLY A 260 4.07 6.36 13.14
C GLY A 260 4.08 7.44 12.04
N ASP A 261 5.18 8.21 11.92
CA ASP A 261 5.36 9.16 10.81
C ASP A 261 5.43 8.44 9.46
N LEU A 262 6.12 7.30 9.40
CA LEU A 262 6.15 6.45 8.22
C LEU A 262 4.76 5.90 7.88
N ALA A 263 4.03 5.38 8.86
CA ALA A 263 2.66 4.88 8.67
C ALA A 263 1.70 5.99 8.17
N ARG A 264 1.80 7.22 8.70
CA ARG A 264 1.04 8.37 8.20
C ARG A 264 1.39 8.69 6.74
N SER A 265 2.67 8.63 6.39
CA SER A 265 3.13 8.89 5.02
C SER A 265 2.62 7.83 4.03
N ILE A 266 2.61 6.55 4.42
CA ILE A 266 2.04 5.46 3.62
C ILE A 266 0.52 5.65 3.47
N ASN A 267 -0.21 5.95 4.55
CA ASN A 267 -1.65 6.22 4.47
C ASN A 267 -1.95 7.42 3.53
N ALA A 268 -1.16 8.49 3.60
CA ALA A 268 -1.30 9.62 2.69
C ALA A 268 -1.04 9.26 1.22
N MET A 269 -0.13 8.31 0.96
CA MET A 269 0.08 7.74 -0.38
C MET A 269 -1.15 6.95 -0.85
N VAL A 270 -1.73 6.11 0.01
CA VAL A 270 -2.98 5.37 -0.29
C VAL A 270 -4.11 6.35 -0.62
N ASP A 271 -4.23 7.43 0.15
CA ASP A 271 -5.22 8.49 -0.11
C ASP A 271 -5.06 9.13 -1.48
N ILE A 272 -3.82 9.48 -1.86
CA ILE A 272 -3.53 10.06 -3.17
C ILE A 272 -3.86 9.08 -4.31
N LEU A 273 -3.50 7.80 -4.15
CA LEU A 273 -3.76 6.80 -5.18
C LEU A 273 -5.26 6.51 -5.34
N ASN A 274 -6.02 6.46 -4.24
CA ASN A 274 -7.48 6.32 -4.30
C ASN A 274 -8.13 7.54 -4.96
N GLU A 275 -7.72 8.76 -4.59
CA GLU A 275 -8.23 9.99 -5.20
C GLU A 275 -7.99 10.01 -6.72
N ILE A 276 -6.81 9.59 -7.17
CA ILE A 276 -6.49 9.49 -8.60
C ILE A 276 -7.35 8.40 -9.28
N SER A 277 -7.57 7.26 -8.61
CA SER A 277 -8.42 6.18 -9.14
C SER A 277 -9.87 6.65 -9.33
N ASP A 278 -10.44 7.30 -8.31
CA ASP A 278 -11.81 7.83 -8.36
C ASP A 278 -11.97 8.89 -9.46
N GLN A 279 -10.98 9.78 -9.61
CA GLN A 279 -10.96 10.79 -10.67
C GLN A 279 -10.84 10.16 -12.06
N ALA A 280 -10.02 9.12 -12.22
CA ALA A 280 -9.89 8.39 -13.49
C ALA A 280 -11.21 7.68 -13.86
N ASP A 281 -11.88 7.06 -12.88
CA ASP A 281 -13.21 6.43 -13.08
C ASP A 281 -14.27 7.46 -13.48
N ALA A 282 -14.30 8.64 -12.84
CA ALA A 282 -15.22 9.70 -13.21
C ALA A 282 -15.00 10.20 -14.65
N ILE A 283 -13.74 10.42 -15.05
CA ILE A 283 -13.36 10.83 -16.40
C ILE A 283 -13.76 9.74 -17.43
N SER A 284 -13.52 8.47 -17.10
CA SER A 284 -13.89 7.32 -17.95
C SER A 284 -15.41 7.25 -18.18
N ASN A 285 -16.20 7.57 -17.15
CA ASN A 285 -17.66 7.63 -17.22
C ASN A 285 -18.20 8.92 -17.88
N GLY A 286 -17.32 9.78 -18.41
CA GLY A 286 -17.71 11.00 -19.14
C GLY A 286 -18.00 12.21 -18.25
N ASP A 287 -17.73 12.13 -16.95
CA ASP A 287 -17.78 13.29 -16.06
C ASP A 287 -16.46 14.07 -16.11
N PHE A 288 -16.43 15.07 -16.98
CA PHE A 288 -15.29 15.98 -17.12
C PHE A 288 -15.39 17.22 -16.21
N SER A 289 -16.36 17.26 -15.28
CA SER A 289 -16.52 18.36 -14.32
C SER A 289 -15.57 18.21 -13.12
N VAL A 290 -15.04 17.01 -12.90
CA VAL A 290 -14.11 16.72 -11.81
C VAL A 290 -12.84 17.58 -11.90
N GLU A 291 -12.56 18.28 -10.82
CA GLU A 291 -11.39 19.14 -10.67
C GLU A 291 -10.19 18.31 -10.16
N VAL A 292 -9.28 17.98 -11.07
CA VAL A 292 -8.00 17.32 -10.73
C VAL A 292 -7.04 18.40 -10.25
N LYS A 293 -6.91 18.57 -8.94
CA LYS A 293 -6.02 19.56 -8.32
C LYS A 293 -4.57 19.06 -8.32
N GLN A 294 -3.67 19.85 -8.88
CA GLN A 294 -2.23 19.58 -8.84
C GLN A 294 -1.69 19.98 -7.47
N LYS A 295 -1.01 19.06 -6.76
CA LYS A 295 -0.48 19.34 -5.41
C LYS A 295 0.77 20.23 -5.44
N ASN A 296 1.60 20.08 -6.46
CA ASN A 296 2.79 20.89 -6.71
C ASN A 296 3.25 20.71 -8.16
N ASP A 297 4.24 21.51 -8.59
CA ASP A 297 4.77 21.48 -9.96
C ASP A 297 5.38 20.13 -10.39
N HIS A 298 5.64 19.22 -9.43
CA HIS A 298 6.21 17.90 -9.66
C HIS A 298 5.17 16.77 -9.56
N ASP A 299 3.89 17.10 -9.44
CA ASP A 299 2.79 16.14 -9.37
C ASP A 299 2.52 15.52 -10.76
N ARG A 300 3.38 14.58 -11.14
CA ARG A 300 3.33 13.91 -12.45
C ARG A 300 1.99 13.22 -12.71
N LEU A 301 1.36 12.64 -11.68
CA LEU A 301 0.09 11.95 -11.82
C LEU A 301 -1.05 12.95 -12.05
N GLY A 302 -1.11 14.02 -11.26
CA GLY A 302 -2.12 15.08 -11.44
C GLY A 302 -1.99 15.82 -12.78
N ILE A 303 -0.77 16.02 -13.28
CA ILE A 303 -0.52 16.60 -14.62
C ILE A 303 -1.00 15.66 -15.71
N ALA A 304 -0.56 14.39 -15.70
CA ALA A 304 -0.94 13.41 -16.71
C ALA A 304 -2.46 13.15 -16.74
N LEU A 305 -3.09 13.10 -15.57
CA LEU A 305 -4.55 12.91 -15.47
C LEU A 305 -5.33 14.10 -16.02
N ASN A 306 -4.86 15.34 -15.79
CA ASN A 306 -5.45 16.54 -16.40
C ASN A 306 -5.30 16.56 -17.93
N GLU A 307 -4.14 16.18 -18.45
CA GLU A 307 -3.92 16.06 -19.89
C GLU A 307 -4.84 15.00 -20.51
N MET A 308 -4.97 13.83 -19.85
CA MET A 308 -5.88 12.77 -20.27
C MET A 308 -7.33 13.27 -20.28
N LYS A 309 -7.79 13.93 -19.21
CA LYS A 309 -9.13 14.53 -19.13
C LYS A 309 -9.41 15.46 -20.30
N LYS A 310 -8.46 16.35 -20.60
CA LYS A 310 -8.57 17.30 -21.71
C LYS A 310 -8.68 16.58 -23.05
N GLN A 311 -7.80 15.61 -23.32
CA GLN A 311 -7.81 14.86 -24.58
C GLN A 311 -9.10 14.05 -24.79
N ILE A 312 -9.57 13.37 -23.74
CA ILE A 312 -10.82 12.59 -23.82
C ILE A 312 -11.99 13.54 -24.05
N LYS A 313 -12.11 14.64 -23.29
CA LYS A 313 -13.16 15.65 -23.48
C LYS A 313 -13.17 16.21 -24.90
N ASP A 314 -12.01 16.60 -25.43
CA ASP A 314 -11.89 17.18 -26.77
C ASP A 314 -12.29 16.15 -27.85
N ARG A 315 -11.89 14.88 -27.69
CA ARG A 315 -12.30 13.78 -28.60
C ARG A 315 -13.79 13.47 -28.52
N THR A 316 -14.37 13.42 -27.33
CA THR A 316 -15.81 13.18 -27.15
C THR A 316 -16.63 14.30 -27.79
N LEU A 317 -16.22 15.56 -27.61
CA LEU A 317 -16.85 16.71 -28.28
C LEU A 317 -16.70 16.67 -29.81
N ALA A 318 -15.53 16.26 -30.31
CA ALA A 318 -15.31 16.08 -31.75
C ALA A 318 -16.18 14.94 -32.32
N MET A 319 -16.31 13.83 -31.59
CA MET A 319 -17.15 12.69 -31.97
C MET A 319 -18.63 13.09 -32.05
N GLN A 320 -19.15 13.80 -31.04
CA GLN A 320 -20.53 14.31 -31.05
C GLN A 320 -20.79 15.24 -32.24
N LYS A 321 -19.84 16.13 -32.57
CA LYS A 321 -19.95 16.99 -33.77
C LYS A 321 -19.93 16.16 -35.05
N SER A 322 -19.12 15.10 -35.11
CA SER A 322 -19.04 14.20 -36.26
C SER A 322 -20.33 13.40 -36.45
N GLU A 323 -20.94 12.90 -35.38
CA GLU A 323 -22.25 12.22 -35.42
C GLU A 323 -23.33 13.14 -35.97
N GLN A 324 -23.41 14.39 -35.49
CA GLN A 324 -24.37 15.38 -36.00
C GLN A 324 -24.16 15.68 -37.49
N GLN A 325 -22.90 15.78 -37.94
CA GLN A 325 -22.59 15.97 -39.35
C GLN A 325 -22.99 14.76 -40.19
N MET A 326 -22.69 13.55 -39.71
CA MET A 326 -23.03 12.30 -40.40
C MET A 326 -24.54 12.13 -40.54
N GLN A 327 -25.30 12.49 -39.50
CA GLN A 327 -26.76 12.41 -39.53
C GLN A 327 -27.35 13.36 -40.59
N ARG A 328 -26.87 14.61 -40.64
CA ARG A 328 -27.28 15.57 -41.70
C ARG A 328 -26.89 15.09 -43.09
N ALA A 329 -25.70 14.51 -43.25
CA ALA A 329 -25.25 13.96 -44.52
C ALA A 329 -26.12 12.78 -44.97
N ASN A 330 -26.51 11.90 -44.05
CA ASN A 330 -27.37 10.76 -44.32
C ASN A 330 -28.79 11.18 -44.72
N GLU A 331 -29.37 12.17 -44.03
CA GLU A 331 -30.68 12.75 -44.40
C GLU A 331 -30.66 13.33 -45.82
N SER A 332 -29.62 14.09 -46.18
CA SER A 332 -29.44 14.64 -47.53
C SER A 332 -29.31 13.54 -48.59
N LEU A 333 -28.55 12.49 -48.30
CA LEU A 333 -28.37 11.35 -49.20
C LEU A 333 -29.69 10.58 -49.42
N GLN A 334 -30.51 10.40 -48.38
CA GLN A 334 -31.83 9.78 -48.50
C GLN A 334 -32.77 10.56 -49.41
N LEU A 335 -32.78 11.90 -49.29
CA LEU A 335 -33.57 12.77 -50.16
C LEU A 335 -33.11 12.66 -51.62
N GLN A 336 -31.80 12.68 -51.85
CA GLN A 336 -31.22 12.53 -53.18
C GLN A 336 -31.55 11.16 -53.81
N ASN A 337 -31.43 10.07 -53.05
CA ASN A 337 -31.75 8.72 -53.52
C ASN A 337 -33.23 8.57 -53.86
N THR A 338 -34.13 9.18 -53.08
CA THR A 338 -35.57 9.16 -53.33
C THR A 338 -35.91 9.86 -54.65
N LEU A 339 -35.39 11.08 -54.85
CA LEU A 339 -35.58 11.83 -56.10
C LEU A 339 -35.06 11.03 -57.31
N LYS A 340 -33.85 10.47 -57.21
CA LYS A 340 -33.26 9.65 -58.29
C LYS A 340 -34.11 8.44 -58.63
N SER A 341 -34.62 7.72 -57.63
CA SER A 341 -35.51 6.56 -57.83
C SER A 341 -36.80 6.96 -58.55
N GLN A 342 -37.41 8.08 -58.16
CA GLN A 342 -38.62 8.60 -58.80
C GLN A 342 -38.37 8.96 -60.27
N VAL A 343 -37.28 9.67 -60.57
CA VAL A 343 -36.90 10.00 -61.96
C VAL A 343 -36.66 8.73 -62.78
N SER A 344 -35.91 7.75 -62.23
CA SER A 344 -35.64 6.48 -62.91
C SER A 344 -36.91 5.71 -63.26
N LYS A 345 -37.95 5.73 -62.41
CA LYS A 345 -39.21 5.04 -62.69
C LYS A 345 -39.91 5.59 -63.92
N ILE A 346 -39.87 6.91 -64.12
CA ILE A 346 -40.46 7.52 -65.31
C ILE A 346 -39.61 7.25 -66.54
N THR A 347 -38.27 7.30 -66.42
CA THR A 347 -37.39 6.92 -67.52
C THR A 347 -37.65 5.47 -68.00
N GLU A 348 -37.89 4.53 -67.09
CA GLU A 348 -38.26 3.14 -67.43
C GLU A 348 -39.56 3.06 -68.23
N ILE A 349 -40.59 3.84 -67.86
CA ILE A 349 -41.88 3.87 -68.57
C ILE A 349 -41.75 4.46 -69.97
N THR A 350 -40.87 5.45 -70.14
CA THR A 350 -40.72 6.16 -71.42
C THR A 350 -39.69 5.52 -72.35
N GLN A 351 -38.82 4.65 -71.83
CA GLN A 351 -37.79 3.98 -72.62
C GLN A 351 -38.39 2.97 -73.60
N GLY A 352 -38.02 3.09 -74.89
CA GLY A 352 -38.53 2.21 -75.94
C GLY A 352 -39.98 2.44 -76.34
N ALA A 353 -40.63 3.48 -75.79
CA ALA A 353 -41.97 3.88 -76.20
C ALA A 353 -41.99 4.32 -77.67
N THR A 354 -42.95 3.81 -78.44
CA THR A 354 -43.11 4.12 -79.88
C THR A 354 -44.51 4.58 -80.25
N HIS A 355 -45.44 4.56 -79.28
CA HIS A 355 -46.84 4.93 -79.49
C HIS A 355 -47.22 5.99 -78.45
N LEU A 356 -47.50 7.21 -78.94
CA LEU A 356 -47.63 8.39 -78.09
C LEU A 356 -48.82 8.32 -77.11
N PRO A 357 -50.02 7.83 -77.49
CA PRO A 357 -51.13 7.67 -76.54
C PRO A 357 -50.82 6.70 -75.38
N ALA A 358 -50.21 5.55 -75.67
CA ALA A 358 -49.97 4.51 -74.68
C ALA A 358 -48.93 4.94 -73.62
N VAL A 359 -47.86 5.60 -74.06
CA VAL A 359 -46.86 6.15 -73.13
C VAL A 359 -47.41 7.33 -72.34
N SER A 360 -48.30 8.13 -72.95
CA SER A 360 -48.95 9.27 -72.32
C SER A 360 -49.86 8.84 -71.16
N ASP A 361 -50.66 7.79 -71.34
CA ASP A 361 -51.48 7.19 -70.29
C ASP A 361 -50.63 6.61 -69.14
N ALA A 362 -49.52 5.94 -69.47
CA ALA A 362 -48.62 5.37 -68.47
C ALA A 362 -47.89 6.46 -67.67
N ILE A 363 -47.45 7.54 -68.32
CA ILE A 363 -46.82 8.69 -67.68
C ILE A 363 -47.81 9.38 -66.73
N ILE A 364 -49.01 9.73 -67.20
CA ILE A 364 -49.95 10.49 -66.36
C ILE A 364 -50.41 9.67 -65.16
N SER A 365 -50.61 8.35 -65.35
CA SER A 365 -50.94 7.43 -64.26
C SER A 365 -49.82 7.31 -63.23
N ALA A 366 -48.56 7.24 -63.68
CA ALA A 366 -47.41 7.16 -62.77
C ALA A 366 -47.22 8.47 -62.01
N LEU A 367 -47.25 9.61 -62.70
CA LEU A 367 -47.11 10.93 -62.09
C LEU A 367 -48.23 11.23 -61.10
N ALA A 368 -49.48 10.88 -61.43
CA ALA A 368 -50.59 11.05 -60.50
C ALA A 368 -50.38 10.24 -59.22
N LYS A 369 -49.92 8.99 -59.31
CA LYS A 369 -49.61 8.17 -58.12
C LYS A 369 -48.44 8.72 -57.31
N MET A 370 -47.37 9.14 -57.97
CA MET A 370 -46.15 9.65 -57.31
C MET A 370 -46.36 11.00 -56.62
N THR A 371 -47.34 11.77 -57.09
CA THR A 371 -47.71 13.07 -56.53
C THR A 371 -48.95 13.01 -55.64
N GLU A 372 -49.55 11.83 -55.47
CA GLU A 372 -50.83 11.64 -54.79
C GLU A 372 -51.93 12.56 -55.35
N SER A 373 -51.92 12.75 -56.67
CA SER A 373 -52.92 13.52 -57.39
C SER A 373 -54.15 12.66 -57.65
N GLY A 374 -55.32 13.22 -57.34
CA GLY A 374 -56.60 12.57 -57.60
C GLY A 374 -57.00 12.64 -59.07
N HIS A 375 -56.52 13.64 -59.82
CA HIS A 375 -56.71 13.75 -61.27
C HIS A 375 -55.41 14.16 -61.96
N GLY A 376 -55.26 13.75 -63.21
CA GLY A 376 -54.16 14.19 -64.06
C GLY A 376 -54.58 14.26 -65.52
N ILE A 377 -54.10 15.26 -66.24
CA ILE A 377 -54.34 15.44 -67.66
C ILE A 377 -53.02 15.72 -68.35
N LEU A 378 -52.84 15.15 -69.54
CA LEU A 378 -51.70 15.41 -70.41
C LEU A 378 -52.22 15.92 -71.75
N TYR A 379 -51.79 17.13 -72.10
CA TYR A 379 -51.94 17.71 -73.42
C TYR A 379 -50.65 17.60 -74.21
N ILE A 380 -50.75 17.34 -75.51
CA ILE A 380 -49.62 17.34 -76.44
C ILE A 380 -49.79 18.47 -77.44
N SER A 381 -48.69 19.12 -77.79
CA SER A 381 -48.69 20.15 -78.81
C SER A 381 -48.96 19.59 -80.19
N ASP A 382 -49.91 20.18 -80.89
CA ASP A 382 -50.16 19.97 -82.31
C ASP A 382 -50.05 21.30 -83.07
N ARG A 383 -49.65 21.24 -84.33
CA ARG A 383 -49.51 22.42 -85.20
C ARG A 383 -50.55 22.32 -86.29
N LYS A 384 -51.58 23.17 -86.21
CA LYS A 384 -52.63 23.24 -87.22
C LYS A 384 -52.40 24.43 -88.14
N ASP A 385 -52.61 24.19 -89.43
CA ASP A 385 -52.64 25.24 -90.44
C ASP A 385 -54.08 25.41 -90.89
N VAL A 386 -54.71 26.51 -90.47
CA VAL A 386 -56.05 26.89 -90.93
C VAL A 386 -55.92 28.23 -91.62
N SER A 387 -56.35 28.27 -92.88
CA SER A 387 -56.38 29.48 -93.70
C SER A 387 -55.00 30.14 -93.92
N GLY A 388 -53.90 29.38 -93.92
CA GLY A 388 -52.54 29.86 -94.20
C GLY A 388 -51.82 30.49 -93.01
N THR A 389 -52.43 30.42 -91.82
CA THR A 389 -51.83 30.83 -90.55
C THR A 389 -51.64 29.60 -89.66
N ALA A 390 -50.39 29.20 -89.45
CA ALA A 390 -50.07 28.12 -88.54
C ALA A 390 -50.15 28.60 -87.09
N TYR A 391 -51.07 28.03 -86.30
CA TYR A 391 -51.14 28.25 -84.86
C TYR A 391 -50.91 26.92 -84.12
N MET A 392 -50.41 27.04 -82.90
CA MET A 392 -50.11 25.90 -82.05
C MET A 392 -51.27 25.68 -81.09
N THR A 393 -51.74 24.44 -81.02
CA THR A 393 -52.76 24.02 -80.07
C THR A 393 -52.26 22.88 -79.21
N LEU A 394 -52.91 22.69 -78.07
CA LEU A 394 -52.65 21.65 -77.10
C LEU A 394 -53.83 20.69 -77.15
N SER A 395 -53.63 19.50 -77.70
CA SER A 395 -54.65 18.48 -77.82
C SER A 395 -54.58 17.51 -76.66
N LEU A 396 -55.72 17.18 -76.07
CA LEU A 396 -55.81 16.20 -75.00
C LEU A 396 -55.27 14.84 -75.48
N MET A 397 -54.28 14.29 -74.78
CA MET A 397 -53.66 13.01 -75.14
C MET A 397 -53.93 11.91 -74.12
N ALA A 398 -53.92 12.23 -72.82
CA ALA A 398 -54.19 11.25 -71.76
C ALA A 398 -54.84 11.89 -70.54
N SER A 399 -55.57 11.08 -69.76
CA SER A 399 -56.23 11.51 -68.53
C SER A 399 -56.20 10.41 -67.46
N TYR A 400 -56.03 10.78 -66.20
CA TYR A 400 -56.08 9.90 -65.04
C TYR A 400 -57.27 10.24 -64.16
N ALA A 401 -58.08 9.21 -63.86
CA ALA A 401 -59.23 9.25 -62.96
C ALA A 401 -60.32 10.30 -63.27
N PHE A 402 -60.43 10.75 -64.53
CA PHE A 402 -61.45 11.69 -65.01
C PHE A 402 -62.58 10.91 -65.73
N ASP A 403 -63.85 11.14 -65.37
CA ASP A 403 -65.01 10.54 -66.06
C ASP A 403 -65.82 11.61 -66.84
N ASN A 404 -66.20 11.24 -68.07
CA ASN A 404 -67.11 11.93 -68.97
C ASN A 404 -66.66 13.28 -69.60
N ARG A 405 -66.75 13.36 -70.93
CA ARG A 405 -66.29 14.48 -71.81
C ARG A 405 -67.06 15.81 -71.66
N LYS A 406 -67.86 16.00 -70.62
CA LYS A 406 -68.62 17.25 -70.42
C LYS A 406 -67.74 18.25 -69.66
N GLY A 407 -67.07 19.14 -70.40
CA GLY A 407 -66.30 20.26 -69.86
C GLY A 407 -64.80 20.19 -70.08
N LEU A 408 -64.25 19.03 -70.49
CA LEU A 408 -62.85 18.94 -70.89
C LEU A 408 -62.67 19.58 -72.27
N LEU A 409 -61.81 20.59 -72.35
CA LEU A 409 -61.39 21.14 -73.63
C LEU A 409 -60.49 20.11 -74.31
N ASN A 410 -60.97 19.54 -75.42
CA ASN A 410 -60.18 18.62 -76.24
C ASN A 410 -58.99 19.31 -76.89
N GLU A 411 -59.08 20.62 -77.06
CA GLU A 411 -58.08 21.46 -77.70
C GLU A 411 -58.01 22.82 -76.99
N ILE A 412 -56.80 23.26 -76.62
CA ILE A 412 -56.54 24.52 -75.93
C ILE A 412 -55.50 25.33 -76.72
N THR A 413 -55.72 26.63 -76.90
CA THR A 413 -54.76 27.50 -77.59
C THR A 413 -53.71 28.07 -76.63
N LEU A 414 -52.56 28.52 -77.15
CA LEU A 414 -51.52 29.13 -76.32
C LEU A 414 -52.04 30.41 -75.63
N GLY A 415 -51.82 30.52 -74.32
CA GLY A 415 -52.34 31.60 -73.48
C GLY A 415 -53.80 31.44 -73.03
N GLU A 416 -54.49 30.36 -73.43
CA GLU A 416 -55.85 30.05 -73.01
C GLU A 416 -55.86 29.16 -71.76
N GLY A 417 -56.49 29.63 -70.69
CA GLY A 417 -56.53 28.92 -69.40
C GLY A 417 -55.14 28.71 -68.78
N LEU A 418 -55.07 27.94 -67.67
CA LEU A 418 -53.80 27.67 -66.99
C LEU A 418 -52.87 26.81 -67.83
N VAL A 419 -53.41 25.82 -68.54
CA VAL A 419 -52.66 24.93 -69.44
C VAL A 419 -52.01 25.71 -70.58
N GLY A 420 -52.78 26.55 -71.29
CA GLY A 420 -52.25 27.38 -72.37
C GLY A 420 -51.30 28.47 -71.88
N GLN A 421 -51.54 29.05 -70.70
CA GLN A 421 -50.63 30.03 -70.10
C GLN A 421 -49.30 29.39 -69.67
N CYS A 422 -49.35 28.21 -69.04
CA CYS A 422 -48.17 27.42 -68.68
C CYS A 422 -47.31 27.10 -69.91
N ALA A 423 -47.94 26.71 -71.03
CA ALA A 423 -47.22 26.52 -72.29
C ALA A 423 -46.62 27.81 -72.83
N LYS A 424 -47.32 28.93 -72.75
CA LYS A 424 -46.84 30.23 -73.25
C LYS A 424 -45.63 30.73 -72.48
N GLU A 425 -45.67 30.65 -71.15
CA GLU A 425 -44.61 31.11 -70.26
C GLU A 425 -43.46 30.12 -70.13
N LYS A 426 -43.72 28.82 -70.41
CA LYS A 426 -42.75 27.72 -70.23
C LYS A 426 -42.32 27.55 -68.78
N GLU A 427 -43.18 27.94 -67.85
CA GLU A 427 -42.96 27.86 -66.42
C GLU A 427 -44.06 27.04 -65.74
N GLN A 428 -43.72 26.42 -64.62
CA GLN A 428 -44.68 25.66 -63.81
C GLN A 428 -45.60 26.63 -63.06
N ILE A 429 -46.92 26.39 -63.15
CA ILE A 429 -47.93 27.18 -62.46
C ILE A 429 -48.50 26.33 -61.31
N LEU A 430 -48.43 26.84 -60.09
CA LEU A 430 -49.06 26.23 -58.91
C LEU A 430 -50.17 27.14 -58.43
N ILE A 431 -51.39 26.62 -58.39
CA ILE A 431 -52.54 27.26 -57.75
C ILE A 431 -52.82 26.53 -56.44
N THR A 432 -52.77 27.28 -55.35
CA THR A 432 -53.23 26.86 -54.03
C THR A 432 -54.61 27.46 -53.79
N ASN A 433 -55.54 26.64 -53.29
CA ASN A 433 -56.94 26.98 -53.05
C ASN A 433 -57.74 27.32 -54.33
N ALA A 434 -57.83 26.36 -55.25
CA ALA A 434 -58.61 26.52 -56.47
C ALA A 434 -60.12 26.76 -56.19
N PRO A 435 -60.82 27.63 -56.95
CA PRO A 435 -62.27 27.85 -56.79
C PRO A 435 -63.10 26.57 -56.94
N GLU A 436 -64.23 26.48 -56.22
CA GLU A 436 -65.08 25.27 -56.18
C GLU A 436 -65.64 24.84 -57.56
N ASP A 437 -65.71 25.77 -58.51
CA ASP A 437 -66.25 25.56 -59.86
C ASP A 437 -65.20 25.12 -60.89
N TYR A 438 -63.94 24.91 -60.49
CA TYR A 438 -62.83 24.70 -61.43
C TYR A 438 -62.72 23.24 -61.91
N VAL A 439 -62.62 22.27 -61.00
CA VAL A 439 -62.56 20.82 -61.27
C VAL A 439 -63.19 20.07 -60.08
N GLN A 440 -63.91 18.98 -60.32
CA GLN A 440 -64.45 18.10 -59.27
C GLN A 440 -63.80 16.72 -59.33
N ILE A 441 -63.38 16.19 -58.17
CA ILE A 441 -62.82 14.84 -58.06
C ILE A 441 -63.93 13.88 -57.66
N TYR A 442 -64.21 12.91 -58.52
CA TYR A 442 -65.24 11.90 -58.32
C TYR A 442 -64.66 10.62 -57.70
N SER A 443 -65.39 10.07 -56.72
CA SER A 443 -65.22 8.70 -56.24
C SER A 443 -66.57 8.01 -56.23
N GLY A 444 -66.60 6.68 -56.34
CA GLY A 444 -67.83 5.90 -56.17
C GLY A 444 -68.51 6.06 -54.80
N LEU A 445 -67.89 6.79 -53.87
CA LEU A 445 -68.37 7.08 -52.52
C LEU A 445 -68.69 8.57 -52.27
N GLY A 446 -68.41 9.49 -53.21
CA GLY A 446 -68.67 10.93 -53.05
C GLY A 446 -67.80 11.84 -53.92
N GLU A 447 -68.12 13.15 -53.92
CA GLU A 447 -67.46 14.18 -54.74
C GLU A 447 -66.82 15.26 -53.85
N LYS A 448 -65.62 15.73 -54.21
CA LYS A 448 -64.94 16.84 -53.51
C LYS A 448 -64.05 17.64 -54.46
N THR A 449 -63.96 18.95 -54.24
CA THR A 449 -63.12 19.87 -55.04
C THR A 449 -61.63 19.79 -54.63
N PRO A 450 -60.68 19.71 -55.58
CA PRO A 450 -59.26 19.72 -55.28
C PRO A 450 -58.83 21.12 -54.83
N LEU A 451 -58.00 21.18 -53.79
CA LEU A 451 -57.49 22.44 -53.27
C LEU A 451 -56.22 22.89 -54.00
N ASN A 452 -55.53 22.00 -54.72
CA ASN A 452 -54.24 22.33 -55.34
C ASN A 452 -54.16 21.83 -56.78
N ILE A 453 -53.72 22.71 -57.68
CA ILE A 453 -53.55 22.42 -59.10
C ILE A 453 -52.14 22.78 -59.51
N LEU A 454 -51.45 21.83 -60.14
CA LEU A 454 -50.09 21.98 -60.62
C LEU A 454 -50.07 21.75 -62.13
N VAL A 455 -49.70 22.79 -62.87
CA VAL A 455 -49.58 22.76 -64.32
C VAL A 455 -48.11 22.87 -64.66
N THR A 456 -47.57 21.88 -65.36
CA THR A 456 -46.15 21.80 -65.69
C THR A 456 -45.93 21.59 -67.19
N PRO A 457 -45.07 22.40 -67.83
CA PRO A 457 -44.83 22.28 -69.26
C PRO A 457 -43.84 21.13 -69.53
N ILE A 458 -44.07 20.42 -70.62
CA ILE A 458 -43.11 19.46 -71.17
C ILE A 458 -42.32 20.19 -72.24
N ILE A 459 -41.02 20.33 -72.05
CA ILE A 459 -40.16 21.14 -72.92
C ILE A 459 -39.01 20.30 -73.48
N PHE A 460 -38.74 20.46 -74.78
CA PHE A 460 -37.56 19.92 -75.44
C PHE A 460 -36.93 21.00 -76.34
N GLU A 461 -35.63 21.28 -76.18
CA GLU A 461 -34.91 22.30 -76.95
C GLU A 461 -35.65 23.65 -77.06
N LYS A 462 -36.21 24.13 -75.94
CA LYS A 462 -37.03 25.35 -75.82
C LYS A 462 -38.39 25.32 -76.55
N LYS A 463 -38.79 24.20 -77.16
CA LYS A 463 -40.13 23.98 -77.71
C LYS A 463 -41.02 23.30 -76.67
N VAL A 464 -42.27 23.73 -76.58
CA VAL A 464 -43.27 23.06 -75.74
C VAL A 464 -43.79 21.86 -76.51
N MET A 465 -43.59 20.68 -75.94
CA MET A 465 -44.06 19.41 -76.50
C MET A 465 -45.44 19.04 -75.96
N GLY A 466 -45.82 19.61 -74.83
CA GLY A 466 -47.08 19.34 -74.15
C GLY A 466 -47.15 20.03 -72.79
N VAL A 467 -48.25 19.80 -72.09
CA VAL A 467 -48.48 20.31 -70.74
C VAL A 467 -49.16 19.23 -69.92
N ILE A 468 -48.68 19.03 -68.69
CA ILE A 468 -49.32 18.17 -67.70
C ILE A 468 -50.05 19.07 -66.71
N GLU A 469 -51.28 18.73 -66.39
CA GLU A 469 -52.04 19.32 -65.29
C GLU A 469 -52.38 18.23 -64.28
N LEU A 470 -52.07 18.46 -63.01
CA LEU A 470 -52.33 17.55 -61.91
C LEU A 470 -53.17 18.27 -60.86
N ALA A 471 -54.22 17.61 -60.37
CA ALA A 471 -55.04 18.14 -59.30
C ALA A 471 -55.00 17.20 -58.09
N SER A 472 -54.70 17.76 -56.92
CA SER A 472 -54.62 17.03 -55.65
C SER A 472 -55.38 17.75 -54.54
N PHE A 473 -55.91 16.96 -53.61
CA PHE A 473 -56.43 17.49 -52.34
C PHE A 473 -55.29 17.96 -51.43
N SER A 474 -54.12 17.34 -51.55
CA SER A 474 -52.92 17.65 -50.79
C SER A 474 -52.08 18.71 -51.49
N ALA A 475 -51.36 19.53 -50.73
CA ALA A 475 -50.42 20.48 -51.31
C ALA A 475 -49.22 19.74 -51.94
N PHE A 476 -48.81 20.15 -53.13
CA PHE A 476 -47.61 19.62 -53.78
C PHE A 476 -46.35 20.07 -53.03
N SER A 477 -45.56 19.12 -52.54
CA SER A 477 -44.30 19.39 -51.86
C SER A 477 -43.23 19.94 -52.82
N ASN A 478 -42.22 20.63 -52.27
CA ASN A 478 -41.07 21.09 -53.07
C ASN A 478 -40.36 19.94 -53.78
N ALA A 479 -40.23 18.77 -53.12
CA ALA A 479 -39.62 17.59 -53.70
C ALA A 479 -40.42 17.05 -54.90
N GLN A 480 -41.76 17.01 -54.81
CA GLN A 480 -42.63 16.61 -55.92
C GLN A 480 -42.55 17.59 -57.10
N ARG A 481 -42.50 18.89 -56.83
CA ARG A 481 -42.36 19.93 -57.89
C ARG A 481 -41.03 19.82 -58.62
N GLU A 482 -39.93 19.66 -57.88
CA GLU A 482 -38.60 19.46 -58.45
C GLU A 482 -38.51 18.15 -59.24
N MET A 483 -39.06 17.06 -58.69
CA MET A 483 -39.16 15.78 -59.39
C MET A 483 -39.91 15.91 -60.71
N LEU A 484 -41.05 16.59 -60.73
CA LEU A 484 -41.83 16.83 -61.95
C LEU A 484 -41.04 17.61 -62.98
N SER A 485 -40.34 18.68 -62.55
CA SER A 485 -39.47 19.49 -63.42
C SER A 485 -38.36 18.64 -64.08
N GLN A 486 -37.71 17.76 -63.32
CA GLN A 486 -36.67 16.86 -63.84
C GLN A 486 -37.25 15.81 -64.80
N VAL A 487 -38.42 15.26 -64.47
CA VAL A 487 -39.07 14.22 -65.26
C VAL A 487 -39.62 14.76 -66.58
N THR A 488 -40.20 15.96 -66.61
CA THR A 488 -40.79 16.54 -67.83
C THR A 488 -39.74 16.82 -68.90
N ILE A 489 -38.49 17.08 -68.52
CA ILE A 489 -37.36 17.19 -69.47
C ILE A 489 -37.15 15.85 -70.21
N ASN A 490 -37.13 14.73 -69.47
CA ASN A 490 -37.00 13.39 -70.07
C ASN A 490 -38.21 13.04 -70.94
N ILE A 491 -39.42 13.35 -70.46
CA ILE A 491 -40.66 13.13 -71.23
C ILE A 491 -40.62 13.92 -72.55
N GLY A 492 -40.16 15.18 -72.52
CA GLY A 492 -40.09 16.02 -73.71
C GLY A 492 -39.18 15.44 -74.80
N ALA A 493 -38.04 14.89 -74.41
CA ALA A 493 -37.13 14.21 -75.34
C ALA A 493 -37.78 12.99 -75.99
N VAL A 494 -38.48 12.16 -75.19
CA VAL A 494 -39.18 10.97 -75.70
C VAL A 494 -40.34 11.34 -76.61
N PHE A 495 -41.15 12.33 -76.22
CA PHE A 495 -42.26 12.82 -77.04
C PHE A 495 -41.76 13.35 -78.38
N ASN A 496 -40.69 14.15 -78.38
CA ASN A 496 -40.08 14.63 -79.61
C ASN A 496 -39.60 13.48 -80.51
N ASN A 497 -38.99 12.44 -79.95
CA ASN A 497 -38.56 11.27 -80.72
C ASN A 497 -39.75 10.54 -81.36
N ILE A 498 -40.79 10.23 -80.58
CA ILE A 498 -41.98 9.53 -81.08
C ILE A 498 -42.69 10.35 -82.16
N LEU A 499 -42.90 11.66 -81.93
CA LEU A 499 -43.55 12.55 -82.89
C LEU A 499 -42.76 12.65 -84.21
N ASN A 500 -41.43 12.75 -84.15
CA ASN A 500 -40.60 12.76 -85.36
C ASN A 500 -40.65 11.42 -86.10
N LEU A 501 -40.69 10.29 -85.38
CA LEU A 501 -40.86 8.95 -85.98
C LEU A 501 -42.22 8.80 -86.67
N GLU A 502 -43.30 9.27 -86.04
CA GLU A 502 -44.64 9.29 -86.63
C GLU A 502 -44.70 10.17 -87.88
N GLN A 503 -44.13 11.37 -87.83
CA GLN A 503 -44.06 12.28 -88.98
C GLN A 503 -43.25 11.67 -90.12
N THR A 504 -42.12 11.03 -89.82
CA THR A 504 -41.30 10.32 -90.82
C THR A 504 -42.06 9.16 -91.44
N LYS A 505 -42.78 8.35 -90.65
CA LYS A 505 -43.65 7.27 -91.15
C LYS A 505 -44.78 7.80 -92.04
N LYS A 506 -45.40 8.92 -91.67
CA LYS A 506 -46.45 9.57 -92.46
C LYS A 506 -45.92 10.07 -93.81
N LEU A 507 -44.78 10.76 -93.81
CA LEU A 507 -44.11 11.21 -95.03
C LEU A 507 -43.66 10.05 -95.94
N LEU A 508 -43.20 8.93 -95.36
CA LEU A 508 -42.89 7.70 -96.08
C LEU A 508 -44.14 7.05 -96.69
N ALA A 509 -45.26 7.02 -95.97
CA ALA A 509 -46.53 6.51 -96.48
C ALA A 509 -47.08 7.39 -97.62
N ASP A 510 -46.96 8.71 -97.51
CA ASP A 510 -47.38 9.66 -98.55
C ASP A 510 -46.50 9.53 -99.81
N THR A 511 -45.19 9.30 -99.66
CA THR A 511 -44.29 9.02 -100.80
C THR A 511 -44.50 7.64 -101.42
N GLN A 512 -44.82 6.62 -100.63
CA GLN A 512 -45.19 5.28 -101.13
C GLN A 512 -46.55 5.24 -101.84
N ASN A 513 -47.52 6.06 -101.41
CA ASN A 513 -48.80 6.20 -102.11
C ASN A 513 -48.64 6.99 -103.41
N ASN A 514 -47.82 8.05 -103.44
CA ASN A 514 -47.54 8.80 -104.67
C ASN A 514 -46.76 7.99 -105.71
N SER A 515 -46.00 6.97 -105.32
CA SER A 515 -45.27 6.07 -106.22
C SER A 515 -46.08 4.85 -106.70
N LYS A 516 -47.27 4.60 -106.15
CA LYS A 516 -48.26 3.63 -106.69
C LYS A 516 -49.29 4.27 -107.63
N LEU A 517 -49.28 5.60 -107.74
CA LEU A 517 -50.15 6.41 -108.61
C LEU A 517 -49.42 6.93 -109.87
N GLN A 518 -48.18 6.50 -110.08
CA GLN A 518 -47.42 6.58 -111.34
C GLN A 518 -47.16 5.16 -111.84
#